data_AF-A0A7W0N8Z8-F1
#
_entry.id   AF-A0A7W0N8Z8-F1
#
_cell.length_a   1.000
_cell.length_b   1.000
_cell.length_c   1.000
_cell.angle_alpha   90.00
_cell.angle_beta   90.00
_cell.angle_gamma   90.00
#
_symmetry.space_group_name_H-M   'P 1'
#
loop_
_entity.id
_entity.type
_entity.pdbx_description
1 polymer ?
#
loop_
_entity_poly.entity_id
_entity_poly.type
_entity_poly.pdbx_seq_one_letter_code
_entity_poly.pdbx_strand_id
1 'polypeptide(L)'
;MGFLGRFHTSASRPRLSTRRTFTRNATLGATGVVLAELGAGFLYFFWPNQTGEFGSALIVSAESVPEPMAAPYRDTAGKFYLVHTEDGLLAMYWKCVHLGCTVPWNPAEELFICPCHGSVYDYSGVRISGPAPRPLDIMAVTVLDGGAVEVNTGAITIRGDYEPEQAVPYTA
;
A
#
# COMPACT_ATOMS: atom_id res chain seq x y z
N MET A 1 0.75 -64.27 -63.79
CA MET A 1 -0.11 -64.77 -62.70
C MET A 1 0.34 -64.10 -61.42
N GLY A 2 -0.53 -63.25 -60.85
CA GLY A 2 -0.16 -62.23 -59.88
C GLY A 2 -0.09 -62.75 -58.44
N PHE A 3 0.99 -62.40 -57.75
CA PHE A 3 1.10 -62.49 -56.30
C PHE A 3 0.54 -61.20 -55.71
N LEU A 4 -0.75 -61.19 -55.37
CA LEU A 4 -1.37 -60.08 -54.64
C LEU A 4 -1.05 -60.24 -53.15
N GLY A 5 -0.10 -59.44 -52.66
CA GLY A 5 0.25 -59.34 -51.25
C GLY A 5 -0.91 -58.77 -50.43
N ARG A 6 -1.34 -59.49 -49.39
CA ARG A 6 -2.28 -58.99 -48.39
C ARG A 6 -1.53 -58.14 -47.38
N PHE A 7 -1.51 -56.83 -47.58
CA PHE A 7 -1.20 -55.89 -46.51
C PHE A 7 -2.31 -55.95 -45.44
N HIS A 8 -2.00 -56.54 -44.28
CA HIS A 8 -2.86 -56.42 -43.10
C HIS A 8 -2.55 -55.10 -42.40
N THR A 9 -3.39 -54.10 -42.62
CA THR A 9 -3.39 -52.86 -41.84
C THR A 9 -3.91 -53.21 -40.43
N SER A 10 -3.01 -53.39 -39.47
CA SER A 10 -3.38 -53.52 -38.06
C SER A 10 -3.83 -52.14 -37.56
N ALA A 11 -5.14 -51.92 -37.48
CA ALA A 11 -5.68 -50.74 -36.82
C ALA A 11 -5.34 -50.83 -35.32
N SER A 12 -4.50 -49.92 -34.83
CA SER A 12 -4.18 -49.82 -33.40
C SER A 12 -5.45 -49.49 -32.63
N ARG A 13 -5.98 -50.44 -31.86
CA ARG A 13 -7.10 -50.18 -30.95
C ARG A 13 -6.67 -49.12 -29.94
N PRO A 14 -7.48 -48.07 -29.69
CA PRO A 14 -7.15 -47.07 -28.68
C PRO A 14 -6.94 -47.79 -27.35
N ARG A 15 -5.81 -47.51 -26.67
CA ARG A 15 -5.54 -48.11 -25.36
C ARG A 15 -6.58 -47.59 -24.36
N LEU A 16 -7.61 -48.40 -24.11
CA LEU A 16 -8.56 -48.13 -23.04
C LEU A 16 -7.78 -48.14 -21.71
N SER A 17 -7.92 -47.07 -20.92
CA SER A 17 -7.27 -46.94 -19.62
C SER A 17 -7.63 -48.15 -18.75
N THR A 18 -6.62 -48.87 -18.24
CA THR A 18 -6.84 -49.96 -17.29
C THR A 18 -7.40 -49.42 -15.98
N ARG A 19 -8.24 -50.19 -15.28
CA ARG A 19 -8.78 -49.83 -13.95
C ARG A 19 -7.69 -49.31 -12.99
N ARG A 20 -6.51 -49.96 -13.00
CA ARG A 20 -5.34 -49.54 -12.20
C ARG A 20 -4.81 -48.15 -12.58
N THR A 21 -4.73 -47.85 -13.87
CA THR A 21 -4.27 -46.55 -14.39
C THR A 21 -5.27 -45.46 -14.07
N PHE A 22 -6.57 -45.74 -14.20
CA PHE A 22 -7.64 -44.83 -13.81
C PHE A 22 -7.55 -44.48 -12.32
N THR A 23 -7.53 -45.49 -11.43
CA THR A 23 -7.47 -45.26 -9.98
C THR A 23 -6.21 -44.50 -9.59
N ARG A 24 -5.03 -44.86 -10.12
CA ARG A 24 -3.77 -44.15 -9.84
C ARG A 24 -3.86 -42.68 -10.23
N ASN A 25 -4.32 -42.39 -11.46
CA ASN A 25 -4.41 -41.01 -11.93
C ASN A 25 -5.47 -40.22 -11.15
N ALA A 26 -6.58 -40.85 -10.77
CA ALA A 26 -7.60 -40.23 -9.92
C ALA A 26 -7.06 -39.89 -8.53
N THR A 27 -6.32 -40.80 -7.89
CA THR A 27 -5.66 -40.53 -6.60
C THR A 27 -4.63 -39.41 -6.72
N LEU A 28 -3.73 -39.46 -7.71
CA LEU A 28 -2.73 -38.41 -7.92
C LEU A 28 -3.37 -37.05 -8.22
N GLY A 29 -4.44 -37.03 -9.01
CA GLY A 29 -5.22 -35.83 -9.27
C GLY A 29 -5.84 -35.26 -8.00
N ALA A 30 -6.50 -36.11 -7.19
CA ALA A 30 -7.09 -35.69 -5.92
C ALA A 30 -6.05 -35.17 -4.93
N THR A 31 -4.91 -35.86 -4.79
CA THR A 31 -3.78 -35.38 -3.97
C THR A 31 -3.26 -34.05 -4.49
N GLY A 32 -3.13 -33.88 -5.82
CA GLY A 32 -2.71 -32.64 -6.44
C GLY A 32 -3.64 -31.47 -6.12
N VAL A 33 -4.96 -31.68 -6.18
CA VAL A 33 -5.96 -30.66 -5.82
C VAL A 33 -5.81 -30.25 -4.35
N VAL A 34 -5.75 -31.22 -3.43
CA VAL A 34 -5.60 -30.94 -2.00
C VAL A 34 -4.32 -30.15 -1.71
N LEU A 35 -3.19 -30.54 -2.33
CA LEU A 35 -1.92 -29.81 -2.17
C LEU A 35 -1.99 -28.39 -2.75
N ALA A 36 -2.69 -28.20 -3.88
CA ALA A 36 -2.88 -26.89 -4.47
C ALA A 36 -3.74 -25.99 -3.57
N GLU A 37 -4.83 -26.50 -2.98
CA GLU A 37 -5.68 -25.76 -2.05
C GLU A 37 -4.93 -25.36 -0.77
N LEU A 38 -4.18 -26.28 -0.18
CA LEU A 38 -3.35 -25.99 0.99
C LEU A 38 -2.24 -24.97 0.67
N GLY A 39 -1.60 -25.10 -0.49
CA GLY A 39 -0.59 -24.16 -0.95
C GLY A 39 -1.17 -22.77 -1.23
N ALA A 40 -2.32 -22.70 -1.89
CA ALA A 40 -3.02 -21.44 -2.13
C ALA A 40 -3.46 -20.78 -0.81
N GLY A 41 -4.01 -21.55 0.13
CA GLY A 41 -4.36 -21.07 1.46
C GLY A 41 -3.16 -20.54 2.25
N PHE A 42 -2.02 -21.23 2.18
CA PHE A 42 -0.77 -20.78 2.79
C PHE A 42 -0.26 -19.48 2.18
N LEU A 43 -0.29 -19.34 0.85
CA LEU A 43 0.11 -18.10 0.18
C LEU A 43 -0.86 -16.96 0.47
N TYR A 44 -2.17 -17.23 0.49
CA TYR A 44 -3.20 -16.26 0.81
C TYR A 44 -3.10 -15.76 2.26
N PHE A 45 -2.67 -16.61 3.20
CA PHE A 45 -2.42 -16.20 4.59
C PHE A 45 -1.37 -15.08 4.70
N PHE A 46 -0.37 -15.04 3.82
CA PHE A 46 0.61 -13.94 3.77
C PHE A 46 0.14 -12.74 2.96
N TRP A 47 -1.05 -12.81 2.34
CA TRP A 47 -1.60 -11.67 1.63
C TRP A 47 -2.09 -10.63 2.66
N PRO A 48 -1.63 -9.37 2.59
CA PRO A 48 -2.03 -8.36 3.55
C PRO A 48 -3.52 -8.05 3.42
N ASN A 49 -4.29 -8.34 4.47
CA ASN A 49 -5.65 -7.84 4.60
C ASN A 49 -5.61 -6.38 5.06
N GLN A 50 -6.43 -5.53 4.44
CA GLN A 50 -6.61 -4.14 4.85
C GLN A 50 -7.48 -4.10 6.12
N THR A 51 -6.89 -4.44 7.26
CA THR A 51 -7.54 -4.29 8.56
C THR A 51 -7.22 -2.90 9.10
N GLY A 52 -8.17 -1.97 9.02
CA GLY A 52 -8.05 -0.62 9.58
C GLY A 52 -8.64 0.47 8.68
N GLU A 53 -8.53 1.70 9.15
CA GLU A 53 -8.97 2.94 8.46
C GLU A 53 -7.95 3.47 7.45
N PHE A 54 -6.73 2.91 7.45
CA PHE A 54 -5.69 3.25 6.49
C PHE A 54 -6.01 2.68 5.10
N GLY A 55 -6.05 3.55 4.09
CA GLY A 55 -6.47 3.24 2.72
C GLY A 55 -7.82 3.83 2.35
N SER A 56 -8.54 4.46 3.29
CA SER A 56 -9.80 5.18 3.04
C SER A 56 -9.67 6.70 3.24
N ALA A 57 -10.73 7.42 2.88
CA ALA A 57 -10.92 8.83 3.22
C ALA A 57 -11.33 8.96 4.70
N LEU A 58 -10.61 9.79 5.44
CA LEU A 58 -10.86 10.09 6.86
C LEU A 58 -11.21 11.55 7.02
N ILE A 59 -12.16 11.85 7.91
CA ILE A 59 -12.64 13.21 8.13
C ILE A 59 -12.04 13.75 9.42
N VAL A 60 -11.28 14.83 9.29
CA VAL A 60 -10.78 15.67 10.38
C VAL A 60 -11.80 16.79 10.59
N SER A 61 -12.30 16.94 11.81
CA SER A 61 -13.31 17.97 12.11
C SER A 61 -12.69 19.36 12.04
N ALA A 62 -13.48 20.37 11.71
CA ALA A 62 -13.00 21.75 11.56
C ALA A 62 -12.26 22.27 12.81
N GLU A 63 -12.69 21.86 14.00
CA GLU A 63 -12.10 22.26 15.28
C GLU A 63 -10.73 21.62 15.54
N SER A 64 -10.42 20.54 14.82
CA SER A 64 -9.14 19.83 14.92
C SER A 64 -8.14 20.22 13.85
N VAL A 65 -8.54 21.06 12.89
CA VAL A 65 -7.63 21.64 11.91
C VAL A 65 -6.71 22.64 12.64
N PRO A 66 -5.38 22.50 12.52
CA PRO A 66 -4.47 23.41 13.20
C PRO A 66 -4.52 24.81 12.59
N GLU A 67 -4.32 25.82 13.44
CA GLU A 67 -4.06 27.19 13.02
C GLU A 67 -2.77 27.27 12.19
N PRO A 68 -2.61 28.30 11.33
CA PRO A 68 -1.38 28.49 10.55
C PRO A 68 -0.13 28.44 11.43
N MET A 69 0.83 27.61 11.04
CA MET A 69 2.11 27.39 11.73
C MET A 69 2.00 26.87 13.18
N ALA A 70 0.83 26.41 13.62
CA ALA A 70 0.65 25.80 14.93
C ALA A 70 1.15 24.35 14.97
N ALA A 71 1.10 23.73 16.16
CA ALA A 71 1.46 22.32 16.29
C ALA A 71 0.57 21.43 15.39
N PRO A 72 1.15 20.40 14.74
CA PRO A 72 0.43 19.56 13.78
C PRO A 72 -0.62 18.69 14.47
N TYR A 73 -1.78 18.53 13.83
CA TYR A 73 -2.76 17.53 14.25
C TYR A 73 -2.27 16.13 13.86
N ARG A 74 -2.42 15.15 14.76
CA ARG A 74 -1.92 13.78 14.56
C ARG A 74 -3.08 12.79 14.49
N ASP A 75 -3.20 12.11 13.36
CA ASP A 75 -4.13 10.99 13.20
C ASP A 75 -3.37 9.66 13.21
N THR A 76 -3.63 8.83 14.21
CA THR A 76 -2.96 7.53 14.34
C THR A 76 -3.56 6.43 13.46
N ALA A 77 -4.84 6.53 13.12
CA ALA A 77 -5.55 5.55 12.33
C ALA A 77 -5.17 5.69 10.84
N GLY A 78 -5.17 6.93 10.36
CA GLY A 78 -4.73 7.35 9.03
C GLY A 78 -3.22 7.49 8.86
N LYS A 79 -2.46 7.45 9.97
CA LYS A 79 -0.99 7.48 9.94
C LYS A 79 -0.40 8.76 9.34
N PHE A 80 -0.99 9.92 9.64
CA PHE A 80 -0.54 11.19 9.09
C PHE A 80 -0.53 12.31 10.12
N TYR A 81 0.14 13.41 9.77
CA TYR A 81 0.01 14.71 10.42
C TYR A 81 -0.69 15.68 9.48
N LEU A 82 -1.71 16.38 9.96
CA LEU A 82 -2.26 17.52 9.25
C LEU A 82 -1.51 18.76 9.73
N VAL A 83 -0.91 19.49 8.79
CA VAL A 83 -0.16 20.72 9.06
C VAL A 83 -0.74 21.86 8.25
N HIS A 84 -0.72 23.05 8.82
CA HIS A 84 -1.18 24.27 8.17
C HIS A 84 0.04 25.16 7.94
N THR A 85 0.59 25.08 6.73
CA THR A 85 1.71 25.91 6.26
C THR A 85 1.22 27.27 5.80
N GLU A 86 2.14 28.19 5.48
CA GLU A 86 1.77 29.49 4.90
C GLU A 86 1.05 29.36 3.55
N ASP A 87 1.31 28.28 2.80
CA ASP A 87 0.68 28.02 1.50
C ASP A 87 -0.66 27.26 1.62
N GLY A 88 -0.97 26.71 2.80
CA GLY A 88 -2.20 25.95 3.07
C GLY A 88 -1.96 24.63 3.81
N LEU A 89 -2.94 23.73 3.72
CA LEU A 89 -2.95 22.45 4.42
C LEU A 89 -2.17 21.36 3.68
N LEU A 90 -1.41 20.58 4.44
CA LEU A 90 -0.75 19.36 3.99
C LEU A 90 -1.06 18.21 4.95
N ALA A 91 -1.52 17.08 4.42
CA ALA A 91 -1.57 15.83 5.16
C ALA A 91 -0.27 15.04 4.93
N MET A 92 0.69 15.17 5.83
CA MET A 92 1.99 14.53 5.72
C MET A 92 1.95 13.11 6.23
N TYR A 93 2.38 12.16 5.39
CA TYR A 93 2.57 10.79 5.83
C TYR A 93 3.71 10.75 6.84
N TRP A 94 3.43 10.31 8.07
CA TRP A 94 4.43 10.22 9.13
C TRP A 94 5.50 9.13 8.91
N LYS A 95 5.57 8.54 7.71
CA LYS A 95 6.49 7.45 7.37
C LYS A 95 7.78 8.04 6.81
N CYS A 96 8.88 7.79 7.50
CA CYS A 96 10.21 8.18 7.07
C CYS A 96 10.54 7.54 5.72
N VAL A 97 10.97 8.36 4.77
CA VAL A 97 11.32 7.92 3.41
C VAL A 97 12.70 7.27 3.31
N HIS A 98 13.41 7.14 4.43
CA HIS A 98 14.62 6.34 4.53
C HIS A 98 14.29 4.84 4.54
N LEU A 99 13.72 4.33 5.64
CA LEU A 99 13.43 2.90 5.84
C LEU A 99 12.05 2.63 6.47
N GLY A 100 11.16 3.62 6.49
CA GLY A 100 9.75 3.41 6.86
C GLY A 100 9.38 3.58 8.33
N CYS A 101 10.30 4.00 9.20
CA CYS A 101 9.97 4.31 10.60
C CYS A 101 8.97 5.48 10.72
N THR A 102 8.20 5.53 11.80
CA THR A 102 7.39 6.71 12.13
C THR A 102 8.28 7.90 12.49
N VAL A 103 7.91 9.09 12.01
CA VAL A 103 8.59 10.36 12.28
C VAL A 103 7.72 11.20 13.23
N PRO A 104 8.05 11.27 14.53
CA PRO A 104 7.32 12.11 15.48
C PRO A 104 7.59 13.61 15.26
N TRP A 105 6.61 14.44 15.61
CA TRP A 105 6.79 15.88 15.80
C TRP A 105 7.52 16.15 17.13
N ASN A 106 8.56 16.99 17.09
CA ASN A 106 9.23 17.52 18.26
C ASN A 106 8.76 18.97 18.51
N PRO A 107 7.94 19.23 19.55
CA PRO A 107 7.40 20.56 19.81
C PRO A 107 8.44 21.56 20.33
N ALA A 108 9.60 21.10 20.84
CA ALA A 108 10.64 22.00 21.35
C ALA A 108 11.50 22.59 20.24
N GLU A 109 11.67 21.84 19.15
CA GLU A 109 12.46 22.26 17.98
C GLU A 109 11.59 22.70 16.81
N GLU A 110 10.29 22.44 16.86
CA GLU A 110 9.34 22.65 15.76
C GLU A 110 9.76 21.89 14.48
N LEU A 111 10.24 20.66 14.67
CA LEU A 111 10.75 19.80 13.61
C LEU A 111 10.19 18.38 13.72
N PHE A 112 10.15 17.68 12.60
CA PHE A 112 9.91 16.24 12.56
C PHE A 112 11.23 15.49 12.61
N ILE A 113 11.45 14.70 13.67
CA ILE A 113 12.75 14.05 13.93
C ILE A 113 12.58 12.53 13.95
N CYS A 114 13.17 11.85 12.97
CA CYS A 114 13.10 10.40 12.87
C CYS A 114 14.08 9.73 13.86
N PRO A 115 13.61 8.96 14.85
CA PRO A 115 14.47 8.39 15.89
C PRO A 115 15.34 7.21 15.40
N CYS A 116 15.06 6.66 14.22
CA CYS A 116 15.77 5.46 13.75
C CYS A 116 17.20 5.77 13.29
N HIS A 117 17.39 6.82 12.49
CA HIS A 117 18.70 7.18 11.92
C HIS A 117 18.95 8.69 11.86
N GLY A 118 18.10 9.49 12.52
CA GLY A 118 18.31 10.94 12.65
C GLY A 118 17.96 11.77 11.42
N SER A 119 17.09 11.29 10.51
CA SER A 119 16.53 12.18 9.47
C SER A 119 15.67 13.26 10.13
N VAL A 120 15.93 14.51 9.78
CA VAL A 120 15.21 15.67 10.30
C VAL A 120 14.48 16.34 9.14
N TYR A 121 13.22 16.69 9.37
CA TYR A 121 12.38 17.40 8.42
C TYR A 121 11.83 18.67 9.07
N ASP A 122 11.68 19.72 8.27
CA ASP A 122 11.02 20.95 8.70
C ASP A 122 9.50 20.77 8.84
N TYR A 123 8.81 21.86 9.20
CA TYR A 123 7.36 21.88 9.38
C TYR A 123 6.56 21.46 8.12
N SER A 124 7.10 21.69 6.92
CA SER A 124 6.51 21.28 5.64
C SER A 124 6.88 19.84 5.23
N GLY A 125 7.71 19.18 6.04
CA GLY A 125 8.19 17.82 5.81
C GLY A 125 9.36 17.74 4.81
N VAL A 126 10.01 18.86 4.50
CA VAL A 126 11.24 18.88 3.69
C VAL A 126 12.41 18.41 4.55
N ARG A 127 13.21 17.50 4.01
CA ARG A 127 14.37 16.97 4.72
C ARG A 127 15.47 18.02 4.79
N ILE A 128 15.79 18.44 6.01
CA ILE A 128 16.91 19.36 6.30
C ILE A 128 18.18 18.65 6.78
N SER A 129 18.08 17.42 7.30
CA SER A 129 19.25 16.65 7.74
C SER A 129 19.03 15.13 7.70
N GLY A 130 20.12 14.37 7.78
CA GLY A 130 20.15 12.90 7.90
C GLY A 130 20.03 12.14 6.56
N PRO A 131 19.89 10.80 6.62
CA PRO A 131 20.08 9.91 5.46
C PRO A 131 18.88 9.81 4.51
N ALA A 132 17.73 10.41 4.85
CA ALA A 132 16.57 10.36 3.95
C ALA A 132 16.91 11.02 2.60
N PRO A 133 16.45 10.49 1.45
CA PRO A 133 16.83 11.06 0.15
C PRO A 133 15.99 12.27 -0.28
N ARG A 134 14.80 12.47 0.31
CA ARG A 134 13.76 13.40 -0.17
C ARG A 134 12.80 13.84 0.96
N PRO A 135 11.86 14.77 0.71
CA PRO A 135 10.78 15.13 1.66
C PRO A 135 9.85 13.97 2.01
N LEU A 136 9.08 14.11 3.09
CA LEU A 136 8.02 13.17 3.47
C LEU A 136 6.94 13.07 2.39
N ASP A 137 6.32 11.92 2.22
CA ASP A 137 5.16 11.76 1.32
C ASP A 137 3.95 12.53 1.86
N ILE A 138 3.03 12.93 0.98
CA ILE A 138 1.76 13.57 1.37
C ILE A 138 0.57 12.73 0.92
N MET A 139 -0.55 12.90 1.57
CA MET A 139 -1.84 12.30 1.23
C MET A 139 -2.75 13.35 0.60
N ALA A 140 -3.67 12.94 -0.25
CA ALA A 140 -4.62 13.87 -0.86
C ALA A 140 -5.54 14.47 0.20
N VAL A 141 -5.74 15.79 0.12
CA VAL A 141 -6.55 16.59 1.03
C VAL A 141 -7.68 17.26 0.26
N THR A 142 -8.89 17.22 0.80
CA THR A 142 -10.05 17.94 0.28
C THR A 142 -10.71 18.70 1.42
N VAL A 143 -10.93 20.00 1.26
CA VAL A 143 -11.67 20.81 2.24
C VAL A 143 -13.16 20.66 1.95
N LEU A 144 -13.93 20.30 2.97
CA LEU A 144 -15.38 20.11 2.89
C LEU A 144 -16.13 21.38 3.31
N ASP A 145 -17.42 21.44 2.95
CA ASP A 145 -18.32 22.50 3.40
C ASP A 145 -18.36 22.56 4.93
N GLY A 146 -18.09 23.75 5.50
CA GLY A 146 -18.03 23.96 6.95
C GLY A 146 -16.64 23.80 7.58
N GLY A 147 -15.58 23.70 6.77
CA GLY A 147 -14.19 23.76 7.25
C GLY A 147 -13.61 22.44 7.74
N ALA A 148 -14.38 21.35 7.69
CA ALA A 148 -13.86 20.01 7.91
C ALA A 148 -12.93 19.61 6.76
N VAL A 149 -12.00 18.69 7.03
CA VAL A 149 -10.96 18.29 6.07
C VAL A 149 -11.02 16.79 5.87
N GLU A 150 -11.22 16.37 4.62
CA GLU A 150 -11.08 14.98 4.21
C GLU A 150 -9.63 14.69 3.82
N VAL A 151 -9.05 13.63 4.38
CA VAL A 151 -7.71 13.12 4.04
C VAL A 151 -7.84 11.72 3.47
N ASN A 152 -7.48 11.54 2.20
CA ASN A 152 -7.49 10.24 1.54
C ASN A 152 -6.15 9.52 1.74
N THR A 153 -6.12 8.61 2.70
CA THR A 153 -4.92 7.87 3.11
C THR A 153 -4.48 6.78 2.11
N GLY A 154 -5.33 6.45 1.14
CA GLY A 154 -5.01 5.57 0.02
C GLY A 154 -4.36 6.30 -1.17
N ALA A 155 -4.51 7.62 -1.26
CA ALA A 155 -3.97 8.45 -2.33
C ALA A 155 -2.69 9.17 -1.86
N ILE A 156 -1.56 8.45 -1.91
CA ILE A 156 -0.25 8.95 -1.46
C ILE A 156 0.54 9.50 -2.64
N THR A 157 1.01 10.75 -2.51
CA THR A 157 1.88 11.43 -3.47
C THR A 157 3.32 11.45 -2.95
N ILE A 158 4.24 10.94 -3.78
CA ILE A 158 5.68 11.01 -3.54
C ILE A 158 6.19 12.38 -3.96
N ARG A 159 6.87 13.07 -3.04
CA ARG A 159 7.48 14.39 -3.30
C ARG A 159 8.94 14.27 -3.69
N GLY A 160 9.33 15.01 -4.73
CA GLY A 160 10.73 15.30 -5.07
C GLY A 160 11.27 16.43 -4.21
N ASP A 161 10.57 17.56 -4.24
CA ASP A 161 10.83 18.78 -3.47
C ASP A 161 9.50 19.37 -2.94
N TYR A 162 9.60 20.44 -2.15
CA TYR A 162 8.43 21.21 -1.72
C TYR A 162 7.99 22.15 -2.84
N GLU A 163 6.72 22.06 -3.19
CA GLU A 163 6.07 22.96 -4.14
C GLU A 163 4.82 23.53 -3.45
N PRO A 164 4.65 24.86 -3.38
CA PRO A 164 3.49 25.50 -2.73
C PRO A 164 2.13 24.96 -3.22
N GLU A 165 2.06 24.56 -4.50
CA GLU A 165 0.88 23.98 -5.14
C GLU A 165 0.43 22.65 -4.52
N GLN A 166 1.29 21.99 -3.73
CA GLN A 166 0.96 20.78 -2.99
C GLN A 166 0.08 21.08 -1.77
N ALA A 167 0.13 22.30 -1.24
CA ALA A 167 -0.67 22.73 -0.12
C ALA A 167 -2.07 23.09 -0.59
N VAL A 168 -3.08 22.56 0.09
CA VAL A 168 -4.48 22.86 -0.23
C VAL A 168 -4.88 24.16 0.47
N PRO A 169 -5.29 25.20 -0.26
CA PRO A 169 -5.71 26.45 0.35
C PRO A 169 -6.83 26.22 1.37
N TYR A 170 -6.69 26.82 2.53
CA TYR A 170 -7.68 26.71 3.61
C TYR A 170 -8.01 28.10 4.14
N THR A 171 -9.24 28.52 3.90
CA THR A 171 -9.79 29.79 4.36
C THR A 171 -11.11 29.49 5.05
N ALA A 172 -11.05 28.88 6.24
CA ALA A 172 -12.21 28.67 7.09
C ALA A 172 -12.37 29.84 8.08
#